data_AF-A0A9X3IVQ3-F1
#
_entry.id   AF-A0A9X3IVQ3-F1
#
_cell.length_a   1.000
_cell.length_b   1.000
_cell.length_c   1.000
_cell.angle_alpha   90.00
_cell.angle_beta   90.00
_cell.angle_gamma   90.00
#
_symmetry.space_group_name_H-M   'P 1'
#
loop_
_entity.id
_entity.type
_entity.pdbx_description
1 polymer ?
#
loop_
_entity_poly.entity_id
_entity_poly.type
_entity_poly.pdbx_seq_one_letter_code
_entity_poly.pdbx_strand_id
1 'polypeptide(L)'
;MSEGAGDAAGERRKEPEATGDAFAASPRADDATAESSAATPDAPLRWQFGRVALTPAELALQAELGESLRTVAESLPAPLRAGAAAFLDAEARGRGPAGVLRKFPPPLWASLLPLRAGLSAILAGEAGVGQALALLLHLLDDHLCDGQLACAPALLQLRTRAWSRFEAAVALLAAGDREMEAFAAAQIDRHFAAVERARTGRARSRAGECARRDGDVDDRARPLRLAIGGTRRARPDRRGARATVRGLADRRRPRRRPRRRPTRRGQPRALAVER
;
A
#
# COMPACT_ATOMS: atom_id res chain seq x y z
N MET A 1 -33.69 -28.70 48.50
CA MET A 1 -33.23 -27.75 49.53
C MET A 1 -32.31 -28.53 50.45
N SER A 2 -31.01 -28.27 50.37
CA SER A 2 -30.03 -28.77 51.34
C SER A 2 -28.89 -27.77 51.34
N GLU A 3 -28.84 -26.96 52.39
CA GLU A 3 -27.80 -25.99 52.68
C GLU A 3 -26.57 -26.74 53.21
N GLY A 4 -25.41 -26.44 52.62
CA GLY A 4 -24.12 -26.91 53.09
C GLY A 4 -23.19 -25.73 53.26
N ALA A 5 -23.14 -25.21 54.48
CA ALA A 5 -22.18 -24.20 54.92
C ALA A 5 -20.77 -24.83 55.01
N GLY A 6 -19.80 -24.21 54.35
CA GLY A 6 -18.38 -24.57 54.42
C GLY A 6 -17.57 -23.31 54.65
N ASP A 7 -17.07 -23.18 55.87
CA ASP A 7 -16.44 -22.00 56.45
C ASP A 7 -14.92 -21.94 56.16
N ALA A 8 -14.45 -20.70 56.12
CA ALA A 8 -13.11 -20.13 56.20
C ALA A 8 -11.84 -21.01 56.31
N ALA A 9 -10.91 -20.79 55.36
CA ALA A 9 -9.47 -20.62 55.58
C ALA A 9 -8.92 -19.89 54.34
N GLY A 10 -8.34 -18.69 54.39
CA GLY A 10 -7.23 -18.31 55.26
C GLY A 10 -5.92 -18.26 54.47
N GLU A 11 -5.90 -17.72 53.25
CA GLU A 11 -4.66 -17.56 52.47
C GLU A 11 -4.14 -16.12 52.51
N ARG A 12 -2.98 -16.00 53.14
CA ARG A 12 -2.22 -14.79 53.38
C ARG A 12 -1.78 -14.18 52.06
N ARG A 13 -2.12 -12.90 51.88
CA ARG A 13 -1.54 -12.02 50.86
C ARG A 13 -0.02 -11.94 51.09
N LYS A 14 0.75 -12.40 50.12
CA LYS A 14 2.18 -12.07 49.99
C LYS A 14 2.25 -10.74 49.26
N GLU A 15 2.65 -9.70 49.97
CA GLU A 15 3.10 -8.44 49.37
C GLU A 15 4.41 -8.69 48.61
N PRO A 16 4.51 -8.30 47.33
CA PRO A 16 5.81 -8.24 46.67
C PRO A 16 6.55 -6.96 47.10
N GLU A 17 7.71 -7.17 47.72
CA GLU A 17 8.69 -6.15 48.06
C GLU A 17 9.09 -5.32 46.83
N ALA A 18 8.97 -4.01 47.00
CA ALA A 18 9.54 -3.01 46.10
C ALA A 18 11.06 -2.95 46.32
N THR A 19 11.82 -3.38 45.32
CA THR A 19 13.23 -3.04 45.12
C THR A 19 13.34 -2.78 43.61
N GLY A 20 13.47 -1.56 43.10
CA GLY A 20 14.42 -0.54 43.52
C GLY A 20 15.66 -0.70 42.66
N ASP A 21 15.60 -0.31 41.38
CA ASP A 21 16.77 0.21 40.68
C ASP A 21 16.37 1.05 39.46
N ALA A 22 16.78 2.31 39.55
CA ALA A 22 16.58 3.35 38.58
C ALA A 22 17.54 3.18 37.39
N PHE A 23 17.00 2.81 36.23
CA PHE A 23 17.65 3.12 34.95
C PHE A 23 16.92 4.29 34.30
N ALA A 24 17.35 5.49 34.67
CA ALA A 24 17.12 6.70 33.89
C ALA A 24 17.91 6.58 32.58
N ALA A 25 17.31 5.96 31.57
CA ALA A 25 17.77 6.09 30.20
C ALA A 25 17.34 7.47 29.69
N SER A 26 18.25 8.45 29.79
CA SER A 26 18.16 9.70 29.05
C SER A 26 17.79 9.44 27.59
N PRO A 27 16.80 10.15 27.02
CA PRO A 27 16.62 10.12 25.58
C PRO A 27 17.88 10.72 24.94
N ARG A 28 18.60 9.91 24.15
CA ARG A 28 19.59 10.43 23.22
C ARG A 28 18.87 11.34 22.25
N ALA A 29 19.14 12.64 22.39
CA ALA A 29 18.82 13.65 21.40
C ALA A 29 19.73 13.45 20.18
N ASP A 30 19.45 12.42 19.39
CA ASP A 30 20.16 12.18 18.14
C ASP A 30 19.47 12.98 17.01
N ASP A 31 20.21 13.99 16.55
CA ASP A 31 20.17 14.60 15.22
C ASP A 31 18.89 15.31 14.76
N ALA A 32 18.63 16.45 15.40
CA ALA A 32 18.10 17.63 14.68
C ALA A 32 19.27 18.46 14.13
N THR A 33 20.06 17.90 13.22
CA THR A 33 20.91 18.70 12.33
C THR A 33 19.98 19.43 11.37
N ALA A 34 19.62 20.66 11.74
CA ALA A 34 19.12 21.65 10.81
C ALA A 34 20.25 21.93 9.80
N GLU A 35 20.30 21.13 8.73
CA GLU A 35 21.08 21.46 7.54
C GLU A 35 20.52 22.77 6.99
N SER A 36 21.13 23.87 7.43
CA SER A 36 21.04 25.18 6.80
C SER A 36 21.65 25.05 5.41
N SER A 37 20.83 24.57 4.48
CA SER A 37 21.16 24.49 3.07
C SER A 37 21.27 25.92 2.55
N ALA A 38 22.51 26.39 2.37
CA ALA A 38 22.82 27.62 1.68
C ALA A 38 22.14 27.58 0.30
N ALA A 39 21.08 28.37 0.17
CA ALA A 39 20.22 28.38 -1.00
C ALA A 39 21.03 28.73 -2.25
N THR A 40 21.13 27.80 -3.19
CA THR A 40 21.56 28.13 -4.55
C THR A 40 20.47 29.03 -5.15
N PRO A 41 20.77 30.28 -5.53
CA PRO A 41 19.76 31.30 -5.85
C PRO A 41 18.95 31.03 -7.14
N ASP A 42 19.20 29.91 -7.83
CA ASP A 42 18.58 29.56 -9.11
C ASP A 42 17.82 28.21 -9.10
N ALA A 43 17.66 27.59 -7.93
CA ALA A 43 16.83 26.40 -7.82
C ALA A 43 15.34 26.80 -7.95
N PRO A 44 14.55 26.18 -8.85
CA PRO A 44 13.13 26.48 -8.96
C PRO A 44 12.48 26.31 -7.59
N LEU A 45 11.70 27.31 -7.16
CA LEU A 45 10.96 27.32 -5.90
C LEU A 45 10.18 26.01 -5.76
N ARG A 46 10.72 25.07 -4.98
CA ARG A 46 10.01 23.86 -4.58
C ARG A 46 9.19 24.26 -3.38
N TRP A 47 7.88 24.40 -3.57
CA TRP A 47 6.94 24.53 -2.47
C TRP A 47 7.09 23.33 -1.55
N GLN A 48 7.69 23.53 -0.38
CA GLN A 48 7.75 22.54 0.67
C GLN A 48 6.58 22.84 1.61
N PHE A 49 5.53 22.03 1.51
CA PHE A 49 4.57 21.97 2.60
C PHE A 49 5.33 21.47 3.83
N GLY A 50 5.35 22.27 4.90
CA GLY A 50 6.10 21.97 6.11
C GLY A 50 5.74 20.60 6.70
N ARG A 51 6.61 20.06 7.55
CA ARG A 51 6.27 18.85 8.30
C ARG A 51 5.16 19.19 9.30
N VAL A 52 4.02 18.51 9.18
CA VAL A 52 2.96 18.59 10.19
C VAL A 52 3.46 17.90 11.46
N ALA A 53 3.58 18.65 12.54
CA ALA A 53 3.89 18.11 13.86
C ALA A 53 2.64 17.38 14.39
N LEU A 54 2.80 16.13 14.79
CA LEU A 54 1.73 15.34 15.40
C LEU A 54 1.71 15.57 16.91
N THR A 55 0.51 15.67 17.47
CA THR A 55 0.28 15.66 18.91
C THR A 55 0.54 14.26 19.49
N PRO A 56 0.76 14.13 20.83
CA PRO A 56 0.91 12.82 21.46
C PRO A 56 -0.26 11.86 21.21
N ALA A 57 -1.50 12.37 21.20
CA ALA A 57 -2.69 11.56 20.92
C ALA A 57 -2.71 11.03 19.48
N GLU A 58 -2.27 11.85 18.51
CA GLU A 58 -2.16 11.42 17.12
C GLU A 58 -1.04 10.40 16.91
N LEU A 59 0.08 10.53 17.61
CA LEU A 59 1.15 9.53 17.59
C LEU A 59 0.68 8.19 18.17
N ALA A 60 -0.06 8.22 19.28
CA ALA A 60 -0.64 7.03 19.89
C ALA A 60 -1.65 6.35 18.95
N LEU A 61 -2.54 7.13 18.34
CA LEU A 61 -3.48 6.61 17.33
C LEU A 61 -2.72 6.03 16.13
N GLN A 62 -1.70 6.71 15.62
CA GLN A 62 -0.89 6.21 14.51
C GLN A 62 -0.24 4.85 14.84
N ALA A 63 0.26 4.68 16.07
CA ALA A 63 0.81 3.40 16.51
C ALA A 63 -0.25 2.30 16.56
N GLU A 64 -1.44 2.59 17.11
CA GLU A 64 -2.58 1.66 17.19
C GLU A 64 -3.07 1.22 15.79
N LEU A 65 -3.19 2.16 14.86
CA LEU A 65 -3.54 1.87 13.48
C LEU A 65 -2.46 1.01 12.80
N GLY A 66 -1.18 1.31 13.04
CA GLY A 66 -0.06 0.49 12.56
C GLY A 66 -0.11 -0.95 13.10
N GLU A 67 -0.47 -1.12 14.37
CA GLU A 67 -0.64 -2.42 14.99
C GLU A 67 -1.75 -3.24 14.33
N SER A 68 -2.85 -2.60 13.95
CA SER A 68 -3.94 -3.24 13.19
C SER A 68 -3.46 -3.77 11.83
N LEU A 69 -2.56 -3.04 11.15
CA LEU A 69 -1.95 -3.50 9.89
C LEU A 69 -1.08 -4.74 10.11
N ARG A 70 -0.27 -4.73 11.18
CA ARG A 70 0.59 -5.85 11.57
C ARG A 70 -0.23 -7.10 11.86
N THR A 71 -1.27 -6.96 12.68
CA THR A 71 -2.17 -8.05 13.06
C THR A 71 -2.78 -8.73 11.84
N VAL A 72 -3.22 -7.97 10.83
CA VAL A 72 -3.75 -8.55 9.59
C VAL A 72 -2.69 -9.33 8.82
N ALA A 73 -1.45 -8.83 8.72
CA ALA A 73 -0.35 -9.54 8.06
C ALA A 73 0.05 -10.83 8.81
N GLU A 74 0.05 -10.80 10.14
CA GLU A 74 0.35 -11.95 10.99
C GLU A 74 -0.76 -13.01 10.95
N SER A 75 -2.01 -12.62 10.68
CA SER A 75 -3.16 -13.54 10.53
C SER A 75 -3.09 -14.43 9.28
N LEU A 76 -2.19 -14.13 8.34
CA LEU A 76 -2.03 -14.92 7.12
C LEU A 76 -1.50 -16.34 7.40
N PRO A 77 -1.70 -17.30 6.49
CA PRO A 77 -0.98 -18.58 6.52
C PRO A 77 0.54 -18.36 6.57
N ALA A 78 1.25 -19.19 7.32
CA ALA A 78 2.69 -19.02 7.59
C ALA A 78 3.55 -18.77 6.33
N PRO A 79 3.35 -19.48 5.19
CA PRO A 79 4.14 -19.23 3.97
C PRO A 79 3.97 -17.82 3.36
N LEU A 80 2.88 -17.12 3.69
CA LEU A 80 2.53 -15.81 3.13
C LEU A 80 2.88 -14.64 4.05
N ARG A 81 3.06 -14.88 5.35
CA ARG A 81 3.33 -13.83 6.35
C ARG A 81 4.57 -13.00 6.02
N ALA A 82 5.67 -13.65 5.67
CA ALA A 82 6.93 -12.97 5.36
C ALA A 82 6.79 -12.02 4.17
N GLY A 83 6.04 -12.41 3.13
CA GLY A 83 5.78 -11.55 1.98
C GLY A 83 4.91 -10.34 2.32
N ALA A 84 3.89 -10.52 3.16
CA ALA A 84 3.05 -9.42 3.63
C ALA A 84 3.80 -8.45 4.57
N ALA A 85 4.61 -8.98 5.48
CA ALA A 85 5.46 -8.17 6.36
C ALA A 85 6.49 -7.36 5.56
N ALA A 86 7.19 -8.01 4.60
CA ALA A 86 8.14 -7.33 3.72
C ALA A 86 7.49 -6.20 2.89
N PHE A 87 6.23 -6.41 2.46
CA PHE A 87 5.45 -5.35 1.81
C PHE A 87 5.23 -4.16 2.76
N LEU A 88 4.67 -4.40 3.97
CA LEU A 88 4.42 -3.33 4.94
C LEU A 88 5.71 -2.58 5.32
N ASP A 89 6.83 -3.29 5.51
CA ASP A 89 8.12 -2.68 5.83
C ASP A 89 8.66 -1.82 4.68
N ALA A 90 8.51 -2.26 3.43
CA ALA A 90 8.88 -1.49 2.25
C ALA A 90 8.05 -0.20 2.15
N GLU A 91 6.74 -0.31 2.35
CA GLU A 91 5.81 0.81 2.33
C GLU A 91 6.09 1.81 3.46
N ALA A 92 6.43 1.31 4.65
CA ALA A 92 6.82 2.09 5.81
C ALA A 92 8.23 2.70 5.73
N ARG A 93 9.05 2.24 4.78
CA ARG A 93 10.48 2.61 4.65
C ARG A 93 11.26 2.34 5.95
N GLY A 94 11.05 1.17 6.55
CA GLY A 94 11.75 0.71 7.76
C GLY A 94 11.32 1.38 9.07
N ARG A 95 10.18 2.08 9.08
CA ARG A 95 9.64 2.75 10.30
C ARG A 95 8.59 1.90 11.03
N GLY A 96 8.54 0.61 10.73
CA GLY A 96 7.49 -0.31 11.18
C GLY A 96 6.11 0.01 10.57
N PRO A 97 5.08 -0.80 10.87
CA PRO A 97 3.75 -0.70 10.24
C PRO A 97 3.09 0.68 10.33
N ALA A 98 3.28 1.40 11.44
CA ALA A 98 2.80 2.77 11.61
C ALA A 98 3.39 3.75 10.57
N GLY A 99 4.58 3.45 10.05
CA GLY A 99 5.22 4.20 8.97
C GLY A 99 4.43 4.24 7.66
N VAL A 100 3.58 3.24 7.41
CA VAL A 100 2.68 3.21 6.23
C VAL A 100 1.73 4.41 6.24
N LEU A 101 1.25 4.79 7.43
CA LEU A 101 0.26 5.87 7.60
C LEU A 101 0.81 7.25 7.24
N ARG A 102 2.15 7.40 7.19
CA ARG A 102 2.81 8.65 6.78
C ARG A 102 2.64 8.96 5.29
N LYS A 103 2.15 8.00 4.49
CA LYS A 103 1.74 8.22 3.10
C LYS A 103 0.43 9.00 3.00
N PHE A 104 -0.34 9.05 4.09
CA PHE A 104 -1.63 9.72 4.16
C PHE A 104 -1.53 11.00 4.99
N PRO A 105 -2.13 12.12 4.53
CA PRO A 105 -2.25 13.32 5.35
C PRO A 105 -2.90 13.01 6.70
N PRO A 106 -2.37 13.54 7.83
CA PRO A 106 -2.94 13.31 9.16
C PRO A 106 -4.45 13.50 9.27
N PRO A 107 -5.08 14.53 8.66
CA PRO A 107 -6.53 14.70 8.74
C PRO A 107 -7.35 13.50 8.25
N LEU A 108 -6.82 12.65 7.36
CA LEU A 108 -7.54 11.47 6.87
C LEU A 108 -7.72 10.40 7.95
N TRP A 109 -6.80 10.28 8.91
CA TRP A 109 -6.86 9.26 9.96
C TRP A 109 -7.00 9.83 11.36
N ALA A 110 -6.47 11.02 11.63
CA ALA A 110 -6.56 11.69 12.93
C ALA A 110 -7.98 12.19 13.24
N SER A 111 -8.81 12.41 12.21
CA SER A 111 -10.25 12.72 12.36
C SER A 111 -11.03 11.63 13.10
N LEU A 112 -10.45 10.44 13.22
CA LEU A 112 -11.00 9.35 14.02
C LEU A 112 -10.96 9.65 15.54
N LEU A 113 -10.00 10.44 16.04
CA LEU A 113 -9.88 10.75 17.48
C LEU A 113 -11.17 11.31 18.09
N PRO A 114 -11.76 12.42 17.57
CA PRO A 114 -13.00 12.94 18.13
C PRO A 114 -14.18 11.98 17.93
N LEU A 115 -14.21 11.22 16.84
CA LEU A 115 -15.27 10.24 16.59
C LEU A 115 -15.27 9.09 17.61
N ARG A 116 -14.07 8.67 18.05
CA ARG A 116 -13.90 7.60 19.04
C ARG A 116 -14.33 8.01 20.45
N ALA A 117 -14.34 9.30 20.78
CA ALA A 117 -14.65 9.77 22.13
C ALA A 117 -16.09 9.46 22.56
N GLY A 118 -17.02 9.32 21.61
CA GLY A 118 -18.41 8.95 21.88
C GLY A 118 -18.70 7.45 21.81
N LEU A 119 -17.71 6.62 21.50
CA LEU A 119 -17.89 5.18 21.30
C LEU A 119 -17.51 4.38 22.55
N SER A 120 -18.11 3.19 22.70
CA SER A 120 -17.60 2.21 23.67
C SER A 120 -16.18 1.80 23.29
N ALA A 121 -15.39 1.32 24.26
CA ALA A 121 -13.99 0.93 24.00
C ALA A 121 -13.86 -0.12 22.87
N ILE A 122 -14.81 -1.05 22.79
CA ILE A 122 -14.87 -2.07 21.73
C ILE A 122 -15.10 -1.40 20.37
N LEU A 123 -16.14 -0.57 20.23
CA LEU A 123 -16.45 0.11 18.98
C LEU A 123 -15.35 1.10 18.58
N ALA A 124 -14.72 1.77 19.54
CA ALA A 124 -13.58 2.64 19.29
C ALA A 124 -12.40 1.87 18.69
N GLY A 125 -12.12 0.66 19.21
CA GLY A 125 -11.11 -0.24 18.65
C GLY A 125 -11.47 -0.70 17.23
N GLU A 126 -12.73 -1.11 17.00
CA GLU A 126 -13.20 -1.51 15.66
C GLU A 126 -13.16 -0.35 14.66
N ALA A 127 -13.45 0.87 15.07
CA ALA A 127 -13.30 2.06 14.25
C ALA A 127 -11.83 2.30 13.85
N GLY A 128 -10.90 2.06 14.78
CA GLY A 128 -9.46 2.04 14.51
C GLY A 128 -9.08 1.00 13.46
N VAL A 129 -9.52 -0.24 13.64
CA VAL A 129 -9.25 -1.33 12.68
C VAL A 129 -9.83 -1.01 11.30
N GLY A 130 -11.10 -0.58 11.24
CA GLY A 130 -11.76 -0.19 10.00
C GLY A 130 -10.99 0.91 9.25
N GLN A 131 -10.57 1.95 9.96
CA GLN A 131 -9.79 3.05 9.38
C GLN A 131 -8.41 2.57 8.87
N ALA A 132 -7.68 1.78 9.66
CA ALA A 132 -6.37 1.26 9.27
C ALA A 132 -6.48 0.41 7.98
N LEU A 133 -7.46 -0.49 7.94
CA LEU A 133 -7.66 -1.38 6.81
C LEU A 133 -8.17 -0.66 5.56
N ALA A 134 -9.02 0.37 5.70
CA ALA A 134 -9.43 1.20 4.57
C ALA A 134 -8.22 1.87 3.89
N LEU A 135 -7.28 2.40 4.68
CA LEU A 135 -6.06 3.02 4.16
C LEU A 135 -5.12 1.99 3.50
N LEU A 136 -4.96 0.81 4.11
CA LEU A 136 -4.19 -0.29 3.54
C LEU A 136 -4.80 -0.76 2.20
N LEU A 137 -6.11 -0.93 2.14
CA LEU A 137 -6.83 -1.35 0.93
C LEU A 137 -6.71 -0.31 -0.17
N HIS A 138 -6.83 0.98 0.16
CA HIS A 138 -6.60 2.05 -0.80
C HIS A 138 -5.18 1.97 -1.40
N LEU A 139 -4.16 1.82 -0.55
CA LEU A 139 -2.77 1.70 -0.98
C LEU A 139 -2.53 0.47 -1.86
N LEU A 140 -3.02 -0.69 -1.42
CA LEU A 140 -2.89 -1.95 -2.17
C LEU A 140 -3.59 -1.87 -3.52
N ASP A 141 -4.82 -1.36 -3.55
CA ASP A 141 -5.63 -1.34 -4.76
C ASP A 141 -5.09 -0.34 -5.77
N ASP A 142 -4.61 0.83 -5.33
CA ASP A 142 -3.93 1.79 -6.20
C ASP A 142 -2.67 1.16 -6.82
N HIS A 143 -1.79 0.60 -5.99
CA HIS A 143 -0.53 -0.02 -6.41
C HIS A 143 -0.69 -1.29 -7.27
N LEU A 144 -1.78 -2.04 -7.09
CA LEU A 144 -2.11 -3.17 -7.97
C LEU A 144 -2.71 -2.68 -9.29
N CYS A 145 -3.52 -1.62 -9.27
CA CYS A 145 -4.21 -1.10 -10.45
C CYS A 145 -3.30 -0.31 -11.41
N ASP A 146 -2.27 0.34 -10.89
CA ASP A 146 -1.28 1.09 -11.66
C ASP A 146 -0.06 0.22 -12.05
N GLY A 147 0.01 -1.02 -11.54
CA GLY A 147 1.05 -2.00 -11.84
C GLY A 147 2.37 -1.73 -11.11
N GLN A 148 2.37 -0.92 -10.04
CA GLN A 148 3.53 -0.71 -9.19
C GLN A 148 3.89 -1.97 -8.39
N LEU A 149 2.88 -2.80 -8.07
CA LEU A 149 3.07 -4.10 -7.44
C LEU A 149 2.83 -5.23 -8.45
N ALA A 150 3.73 -6.21 -8.46
CA ALA A 150 3.46 -7.47 -9.12
C ALA A 150 2.35 -8.21 -8.37
N CYS A 151 1.46 -8.86 -9.13
CA CYS A 151 0.39 -9.68 -8.57
C CYS A 151 0.99 -10.93 -7.91
N ALA A 152 1.33 -10.84 -6.62
CA ALA A 152 1.92 -11.91 -5.84
C ALA A 152 0.87 -12.55 -4.90
N PRO A 153 0.91 -13.88 -4.66
CA PRO A 153 -0.06 -14.56 -3.80
C PRO A 153 -0.19 -13.95 -2.40
N ALA A 154 0.92 -13.53 -1.80
CA ALA A 154 0.91 -12.90 -0.47
C ALA A 154 0.12 -11.59 -0.46
N LEU A 155 0.24 -10.75 -1.50
CA LEU A 155 -0.48 -9.48 -1.61
C LEU A 155 -1.97 -9.69 -1.87
N LEU A 156 -2.32 -10.65 -2.73
CA LEU A 156 -3.72 -11.00 -2.97
C LEU A 156 -4.39 -11.53 -1.69
N GLN A 157 -3.68 -12.36 -0.93
CA GLN A 157 -4.21 -12.88 0.32
C GLN A 157 -4.28 -11.80 1.41
N LEU A 158 -3.28 -10.91 1.49
CA LEU A 158 -3.31 -9.75 2.38
C LEU A 158 -4.51 -8.85 2.06
N ARG A 159 -4.72 -8.51 0.79
CA ARG A 159 -5.88 -7.75 0.31
C ARG A 159 -7.20 -8.42 0.71
N THR A 160 -7.31 -9.73 0.48
CA THR A 160 -8.52 -10.51 0.80
C THR A 160 -8.80 -10.47 2.31
N ARG A 161 -7.78 -10.70 3.14
CA ARG A 161 -7.92 -10.67 4.61
C ARG A 161 -8.22 -9.28 5.14
N ALA A 162 -7.61 -8.24 4.56
CA ALA A 162 -7.91 -6.86 4.89
C ALA A 162 -9.37 -6.51 4.57
N TRP A 163 -9.89 -6.90 3.40
CA TRP A 163 -11.31 -6.73 3.05
C TRP A 163 -12.23 -7.42 4.04
N SER A 164 -12.03 -8.72 4.31
CA SER A 164 -12.90 -9.44 5.26
C SER A 164 -12.89 -8.84 6.67
N ARG A 165 -11.72 -8.39 7.16
CA ARG A 165 -11.63 -7.78 8.50
C ARG A 165 -12.21 -6.37 8.53
N PHE A 166 -12.06 -5.61 7.44
CA PHE A 166 -12.69 -4.30 7.25
C PHE A 166 -14.22 -4.42 7.25
N GLU A 167 -14.78 -5.33 6.47
CA GLU A 167 -16.23 -5.59 6.43
C GLU A 167 -16.77 -5.96 7.80
N ALA A 168 -16.08 -6.82 8.55
CA ALA A 168 -16.47 -7.18 9.91
C ALA A 168 -16.44 -5.97 10.87
N ALA A 169 -15.43 -5.11 10.78
CA ALA A 169 -15.35 -3.89 11.59
C ALA A 169 -16.50 -2.93 11.28
N VAL A 170 -16.78 -2.71 9.99
CA VAL A 170 -17.88 -1.85 9.53
C VAL A 170 -19.24 -2.41 9.96
N ALA A 171 -19.45 -3.71 9.85
CA ALA A 171 -20.68 -4.36 10.29
C ALA A 171 -20.90 -4.17 11.80
N LEU A 172 -19.86 -4.29 12.62
CA LEU A 172 -19.94 -4.03 14.06
C LEU A 172 -20.25 -2.57 14.38
N LEU A 173 -19.70 -1.62 13.62
CA LEU A 173 -19.96 -0.18 13.81
C LEU A 173 -21.37 0.22 13.39
N ALA A 174 -21.95 -0.46 12.40
CA ALA A 174 -23.30 -0.21 11.91
C ALA A 174 -24.38 -0.97 12.70
N ALA A 175 -23.99 -1.98 13.48
CA ALA A 175 -24.91 -2.90 14.13
C ALA A 175 -25.96 -2.17 14.98
N GLY A 176 -27.23 -2.45 14.70
CA GLY A 176 -28.37 -1.87 15.43
C GLY A 176 -28.91 -0.57 14.81
N ASP A 177 -28.28 -0.07 13.75
CA ASP A 177 -28.79 1.02 12.91
C ASP A 177 -28.96 0.52 11.46
N ARG A 178 -30.21 0.25 11.08
CA ARG A 178 -30.54 -0.27 9.74
C ARG A 178 -30.13 0.68 8.62
N GLU A 179 -30.19 1.99 8.84
CA GLU A 179 -29.79 2.96 7.82
C GLU A 179 -28.28 2.92 7.61
N MET A 180 -27.53 2.86 8.72
CA MET A 180 -26.06 2.73 8.67
C MET A 180 -25.62 1.40 8.04
N GLU A 181 -26.28 0.28 8.37
CA GLU A 181 -26.01 -1.04 7.78
C GLU A 181 -26.21 -1.03 6.26
N ALA A 182 -27.35 -0.48 5.81
CA ALA A 182 -27.66 -0.36 4.38
C ALA A 182 -26.67 0.58 3.67
N PHE A 183 -26.31 1.70 4.30
CA PHE A 183 -25.32 2.63 3.76
C PHE A 183 -23.96 1.96 3.59
N ALA A 184 -23.46 1.27 4.62
CA ALA A 184 -22.19 0.56 4.60
C ALA A 184 -22.13 -0.49 3.48
N ALA A 185 -23.14 -1.35 3.39
CA ALA A 185 -23.24 -2.36 2.33
C ALA A 185 -23.22 -1.71 0.93
N ALA A 186 -23.99 -0.63 0.73
CA ALA A 186 -24.05 0.08 -0.55
C ALA A 186 -22.69 0.70 -0.94
N GLN A 187 -21.88 1.16 0.02
CA GLN A 187 -20.54 1.69 -0.29
C GLN A 187 -19.56 0.59 -0.73
N ILE A 188 -19.62 -0.58 -0.08
CA ILE A 188 -18.81 -1.74 -0.45
C ILE A 188 -19.18 -2.20 -1.87
N ASP A 189 -20.47 -2.34 -2.17
CA ASP A 189 -20.95 -2.71 -3.51
C ASP A 189 -20.54 -1.70 -4.58
N ARG A 190 -20.66 -0.40 -4.29
CA ARG A 190 -20.21 0.67 -5.20
C ARG A 190 -18.72 0.60 -5.49
N HIS A 191 -17.90 0.30 -4.48
CA HIS A 191 -16.46 0.15 -4.64
C HIS A 191 -16.15 -1.00 -5.62
N PHE A 192 -16.67 -2.21 -5.38
CA PHE A 192 -16.40 -3.35 -6.26
C PHE A 192 -16.99 -3.17 -7.66
N ALA A 193 -18.16 -2.54 -7.79
CA ALA A 193 -18.72 -2.17 -9.08
C ALA A 193 -17.83 -1.17 -9.84
N ALA A 194 -17.16 -0.24 -9.15
CA ALA A 194 -16.18 0.66 -9.77
C ALA A 194 -14.94 -0.10 -10.29
N VAL A 195 -14.42 -1.05 -9.50
CA VAL A 195 -13.28 -1.91 -9.89
C VAL A 195 -13.61 -2.72 -11.15
N GLU A 196 -14.77 -3.38 -11.20
CA GLU A 196 -15.19 -4.17 -12.37
C GLU A 196 -15.42 -3.30 -13.63
N ARG A 197 -15.99 -2.10 -13.47
CA ARG A 197 -16.13 -1.14 -14.57
C ARG A 197 -14.77 -0.69 -15.11
N ALA A 198 -13.80 -0.42 -14.23
CA ALA A 198 -12.45 -0.05 -14.66
C ALA A 198 -11.76 -1.20 -15.43
N ARG A 199 -11.94 -2.45 -14.99
CA ARG A 199 -11.42 -3.65 -15.67
C ARG A 199 -12.01 -3.81 -17.07
N THR A 200 -13.33 -3.76 -17.19
CA THR A 200 -14.04 -3.93 -18.48
C THR A 200 -13.84 -2.75 -19.43
N GLY A 201 -13.70 -1.52 -18.91
CA GLY A 201 -13.31 -0.34 -19.68
C GLY A 201 -11.94 -0.50 -20.33
N ARG A 202 -10.92 -0.89 -19.55
CA ARG A 202 -9.55 -1.10 -20.08
C ARG A 202 -9.48 -2.24 -21.11
N ALA A 203 -10.23 -3.32 -20.91
CA ALA A 203 -10.31 -4.41 -21.88
C ALA A 203 -10.84 -3.95 -23.24
N ARG A 204 -11.90 -3.12 -23.24
CA ARG A 204 -12.45 -2.54 -24.47
C ARG A 204 -11.49 -1.57 -25.16
N SER A 205 -10.78 -0.72 -24.40
CA SER A 205 -9.77 0.17 -24.97
C SER A 205 -8.63 -0.60 -25.65
N ARG A 206 -8.13 -1.67 -25.03
CA ARG A 206 -7.08 -2.52 -25.62
C ARG A 206 -7.56 -3.28 -26.87
N ALA A 207 -8.78 -3.84 -26.83
CA ALA A 207 -9.35 -4.50 -28.00
C ALA A 207 -9.53 -3.52 -29.18
N GLY A 208 -9.98 -2.30 -28.91
CA GLY A 208 -10.07 -1.25 -29.93
C GLY A 208 -8.72 -0.78 -30.46
N GLU A 209 -7.68 -0.74 -29.61
CA GLU A 209 -6.31 -0.39 -30.02
C GLU A 209 -5.66 -1.50 -30.88
N CYS A 210 -5.88 -2.78 -30.55
CA CYS A 210 -5.48 -3.91 -31.40
C CYS A 210 -6.20 -3.89 -32.75
N ALA A 211 -7.52 -3.69 -32.77
CA ALA A 211 -8.29 -3.64 -34.01
C ALA A 211 -7.86 -2.50 -34.95
N ARG A 212 -7.48 -1.33 -34.39
CA ARG A 212 -6.92 -0.23 -35.19
C ARG A 212 -5.51 -0.52 -35.70
N ARG A 213 -4.71 -1.29 -34.95
CA ARG A 213 -3.36 -1.66 -35.36
C ARG A 213 -3.37 -2.72 -36.46
N ASP A 214 -4.32 -3.65 -36.42
CA ASP A 214 -4.49 -4.69 -37.44
C ASP A 214 -5.12 -4.12 -38.71
N GLY A 215 -5.92 -3.05 -38.61
CA GLY A 215 -6.47 -2.34 -39.78
C GLY A 215 -5.50 -1.35 -40.47
N ASP A 216 -4.32 -1.09 -39.88
CA ASP A 216 -3.27 -0.23 -40.44
C ASP A 216 -2.10 -1.06 -41.02
N VAL A 217 -2.22 -2.40 -40.96
CA VAL A 217 -1.37 -3.34 -41.68
C VAL A 217 -2.04 -3.64 -43.02
N ASP A 218 -1.71 -2.80 -44.00
CA ASP A 218 -1.53 -3.13 -45.43
C ASP A 218 -2.47 -2.44 -46.45
N ASP A 219 -1.97 -1.32 -47.01
CA ASP A 219 -2.19 -0.97 -48.43
C ASP A 219 -0.84 -0.58 -49.09
N ARG A 220 0.27 -1.17 -48.62
CA ARG A 220 1.62 -0.94 -49.19
C ARG A 220 2.44 -2.21 -49.38
N ALA A 221 1.82 -3.38 -49.48
CA ALA A 221 2.38 -4.56 -50.10
C ALA A 221 2.70 -4.29 -51.58
N ARG A 222 3.82 -3.61 -51.82
CA ARG A 222 4.58 -3.77 -53.06
C ARG A 222 5.02 -5.24 -53.14
N PRO A 223 4.71 -5.96 -54.23
CA PRO A 223 5.14 -7.34 -54.38
C PRO A 223 6.65 -7.35 -54.63
N LEU A 224 7.43 -7.71 -53.61
CA LEU A 224 8.82 -8.14 -53.80
C LEU A 224 8.78 -9.56 -54.37
N ARG A 225 8.98 -9.66 -55.68
CA ARG A 225 9.28 -10.91 -56.39
C ARG A 225 10.57 -11.51 -55.79
N LEU A 226 10.42 -12.53 -54.95
CA LEU A 226 11.52 -13.35 -54.49
C LEU A 226 11.68 -14.53 -55.44
N ALA A 227 12.81 -14.55 -56.15
CA ALA A 227 13.24 -15.62 -57.01
C ALA A 227 13.46 -16.90 -56.20
N ILE A 228 12.81 -17.98 -56.63
CA ILE A 228 12.95 -19.32 -56.09
C ILE A 228 14.24 -19.91 -56.68
N GLY A 229 15.33 -19.84 -55.91
CA GLY A 229 16.53 -20.64 -56.12
C GLY A 229 16.55 -21.79 -55.14
N GLY A 230 16.37 -23.01 -55.63
CA GLY A 230 16.46 -24.21 -54.80
C GLY A 230 17.88 -24.49 -54.30
N THR A 231 17.99 -25.25 -53.21
CA THR A 231 18.96 -26.37 -53.09
C THR A 231 18.70 -27.18 -51.80
N ARG A 232 18.48 -28.47 -52.04
CA ARG A 232 18.84 -29.69 -51.30
C ARG A 232 19.27 -29.63 -49.82
N ARG A 233 18.56 -30.48 -49.04
CA ARG A 233 19.00 -31.48 -48.04
C ARG A 233 20.33 -31.25 -47.30
N ALA A 234 20.26 -31.29 -45.97
CA ALA A 234 20.94 -32.32 -45.15
C ALA A 234 20.44 -32.28 -43.69
N ARG A 235 19.95 -33.42 -43.18
CA ARG A 235 19.90 -33.74 -41.75
C ARG A 235 21.31 -34.15 -41.31
N PRO A 236 21.72 -33.82 -40.09
CA PRO A 236 22.27 -34.88 -39.25
C PRO A 236 21.73 -34.85 -37.82
N ASP A 237 21.35 -36.05 -37.42
CA ASP A 237 21.73 -36.79 -36.21
C ASP A 237 21.73 -36.19 -34.80
N ARG A 238 21.14 -37.02 -33.93
CA ARG A 238 21.20 -36.98 -32.48
C ARG A 238 22.60 -37.42 -32.02
N ARG A 239 23.20 -36.69 -31.08
CA ARG A 239 24.02 -37.27 -30.00
C ARG A 239 24.23 -36.24 -28.89
N GLY A 240 24.17 -36.73 -27.66
CA GLY A 240 24.14 -35.91 -26.46
C GLY A 240 25.49 -35.33 -26.06
N ALA A 241 25.42 -34.36 -25.16
CA ALA A 241 26.55 -33.92 -24.35
C ALA A 241 25.99 -33.41 -23.01
N ARG A 242 26.22 -34.19 -21.94
CA ARG A 242 26.34 -33.66 -20.59
C ARG A 242 27.61 -32.83 -20.56
N ALA A 243 27.52 -31.56 -20.13
CA ALA A 243 28.67 -30.83 -19.60
C ALA A 243 28.18 -29.76 -18.62
N THR A 244 28.64 -29.92 -17.39
CA THR A 244 28.73 -28.93 -16.31
C THR A 244 29.30 -27.60 -16.79
N VAL A 245 28.68 -26.46 -16.41
CA VAL A 245 29.36 -25.16 -16.38
C VAL A 245 28.99 -24.38 -15.12
N ARG A 246 30.01 -24.22 -14.29
CA ARG A 246 30.21 -23.24 -13.23
C ARG A 246 30.19 -21.82 -13.82
N GLY A 247 29.58 -20.88 -13.10
CA GLY A 247 29.98 -19.47 -13.07
C GLY A 247 29.63 -18.62 -14.28
N LEU A 248 28.69 -17.69 -14.11
CA LEU A 248 28.71 -16.45 -14.87
C LEU A 248 28.30 -15.29 -13.96
N ALA A 249 29.33 -14.58 -13.51
CA ALA A 249 29.21 -13.23 -13.03
C ALA A 249 28.79 -12.30 -14.19
N ASP A 250 28.06 -11.27 -13.81
CA ASP A 250 28.13 -9.92 -14.37
C ASP A 250 27.67 -9.67 -15.81
N ARG A 251 26.47 -9.10 -15.97
CA ARG A 251 26.14 -8.07 -16.99
C ARG A 251 25.01 -7.16 -16.52
N ARG A 252 25.31 -6.17 -15.68
CA ARG A 252 24.45 -4.98 -15.52
C ARG A 252 24.62 -4.07 -16.75
N ARG A 253 23.63 -4.04 -17.65
CA ARG A 253 23.52 -2.98 -18.68
C ARG A 253 22.72 -1.80 -18.13
N PRO A 254 23.23 -0.56 -18.16
CA PRO A 254 22.43 0.61 -17.82
C PRO A 254 21.44 0.92 -18.95
N ARG A 255 20.15 0.96 -18.62
CA ARG A 255 19.08 1.44 -19.51
C ARG A 255 19.28 2.94 -19.76
N ARG A 256 19.60 3.32 -21.00
CA ARG A 256 19.55 4.71 -21.47
C ARG A 256 18.12 5.22 -21.36
N ARG A 257 17.89 6.30 -20.61
CA ARG A 257 16.61 7.03 -20.60
C ARG A 257 16.47 7.88 -21.87
N PRO A 258 15.28 7.97 -22.47
CA PRO A 258 15.03 8.85 -23.61
C PRO A 258 15.05 10.32 -23.17
N ARG A 259 15.77 11.15 -23.94
CA ARG A 259 15.77 12.62 -23.82
C ARG A 259 14.37 13.16 -24.14
N ARG A 260 13.72 13.83 -23.17
CA ARG A 260 12.50 14.61 -23.43
C ARG A 260 12.87 15.93 -24.12
N ARG A 261 12.18 16.24 -25.22
CA ARG A 261 12.25 17.52 -25.93
C ARG A 261 11.60 18.64 -25.08
N PRO A 262 12.14 19.87 -25.10
CA PRO A 262 11.51 21.00 -24.42
C PRO A 262 10.27 21.48 -25.18
N THR A 263 9.15 21.60 -24.47
CA THR A 263 7.94 22.27 -24.94
C THR A 263 8.12 23.80 -24.84
N ARG A 264 7.78 24.46 -25.95
CA ARG A 264 7.83 25.91 -26.18
C ARG A 264 7.06 26.68 -25.09
N ARG A 265 7.73 27.65 -24.46
CA ARG A 265 7.14 28.66 -23.57
C ARG A 265 6.09 29.48 -24.32
N GLY A 266 4.87 29.54 -23.79
CA GLY A 266 3.88 30.58 -24.12
C GLY A 266 4.15 31.82 -23.27
N GLN A 267 4.20 32.99 -23.91
CA GLN A 267 4.29 34.29 -23.26
C GLN A 267 2.96 34.67 -22.59
N PRO A 268 2.97 35.37 -21.44
CA PRO A 268 1.77 35.96 -20.89
C PRO A 268 1.41 37.25 -21.65
N ARG A 269 0.14 37.38 -22.05
CA ARG A 269 -0.47 38.63 -22.50
C ARG A 269 -0.74 39.52 -21.29
N ALA A 270 -0.23 40.75 -21.34
CA ALA A 270 -0.60 41.82 -20.42
C ALA A 270 -2.06 42.23 -20.67
N LEU A 271 -2.86 42.31 -19.61
CA LEU A 271 -4.15 42.98 -19.62
C LEU A 271 -3.93 44.43 -19.22
N ALA A 272 -4.31 45.34 -20.11
CA ALA A 272 -4.40 46.76 -19.83
C ALA A 272 -5.61 47.02 -18.92
N VAL A 273 -5.38 47.77 -17.85
CA VAL A 273 -6.43 48.37 -17.01
C VAL A 273 -6.60 49.80 -17.52
N GLU A 274 -7.73 50.08 -18.16
CA GLU A 274 -8.17 51.45 -18.43
C GLU A 274 -8.75 52.05 -17.14
N ARG A 275 -8.43 53.33 -16.92
CA ARG A 275 -8.90 54.17 -15.82
C ARG A 275 -10.14 54.95 -16.22
#